data_AF-A0A8S3H2K5-F1
#
_entry.id   AF-A0A8S3H2K5-F1
#
_cell.length_a   1.000
_cell.length_b   1.000
_cell.length_c   1.000
_cell.angle_alpha   90.00
_cell.angle_beta   90.00
_cell.angle_gamma   90.00
#
_symmetry.space_group_name_H-M   'P 1'
#
loop_
_entity.id
_entity.type
_entity.pdbx_description
1 polymer ?
#
loop_
_entity_poly.entity_id
_entity_poly.type
_entity_poly.pdbx_seq_one_letter_code
_entity_poly.pdbx_strand_id
1 'polypeptide(L)'
;LLILCFIDLILPNLKAMPKNKGKGGKNENMKRELILKDNGQFYAQVTRILGSGYIEAFCFDNTGGKKRLCHIRGKLRRKVWINQGDVILVGLRDYQDDKADVLMKYLCKFLVDK
;
A
#
# COMPACT_ATOMS: atom_id res chain seq x y z
N LEU A 1 3.71 19.15 -0.21
CA LEU A 1 4.35 19.54 -1.48
C LEU A 1 5.52 18.62 -1.88
N LEU A 2 6.53 18.39 -1.04
CA LEU A 2 7.66 17.49 -1.41
C LEU A 2 7.27 16.00 -1.59
N ILE A 3 6.29 15.51 -0.84
CA ILE A 3 5.78 14.13 -0.96
C ILE A 3 4.92 13.92 -2.22
N LEU A 4 4.23 14.97 -2.69
CA LEU A 4 3.40 14.92 -3.90
C LEU A 4 4.29 14.87 -5.15
N CYS A 5 5.32 15.71 -5.20
CA CYS A 5 6.29 15.73 -6.30
C CYS A 5 7.00 14.38 -6.47
N PHE A 6 7.25 13.65 -5.38
CA PHE A 6 7.93 12.36 -5.42
C PHE A 6 7.02 11.21 -5.90
N ILE A 7 5.72 11.28 -5.63
CA ILE A 7 4.74 10.28 -6.07
C ILE A 7 4.44 10.45 -7.57
N ASP A 8 4.33 11.70 -8.04
CA ASP A 8 4.14 12.01 -9.47
C ASP A 8 5.38 11.66 -10.32
N LEU A 9 6.59 11.82 -9.77
CA LEU A 9 7.84 11.54 -10.50
C LEU A 9 8.20 10.05 -10.56
N ILE A 10 7.77 9.23 -9.59
CA ILE A 10 8.17 7.81 -9.47
C ILE A 10 7.10 6.85 -10.00
N LEU A 11 5.83 7.26 -10.09
CA LEU A 11 4.73 6.42 -10.60
C LEU A 11 4.09 7.01 -11.87
N PRO A 12 4.74 6.94 -13.05
CA PRO A 12 4.23 7.51 -14.30
C PRO A 12 2.97 6.83 -14.85
N ASN A 13 2.40 5.85 -14.13
CA ASN A 13 1.28 5.02 -14.55
C ASN A 13 0.17 4.92 -13.50
N LEU A 14 -0.13 6.01 -12.78
CA LEU A 14 -1.40 6.12 -12.05
C LEU A 14 -2.55 6.26 -13.06
N LYS A 15 -2.99 5.13 -13.66
CA LYS A 15 -4.26 5.06 -14.38
C LYS A 15 -5.38 5.38 -13.39
N ALA A 16 -6.08 6.48 -13.64
CA ALA A 16 -7.30 6.83 -12.92
C ALA A 16 -8.25 5.62 -12.94
N MET A 17 -8.53 5.05 -11.77
CA MET A 17 -9.49 3.96 -11.67
C MET A 17 -10.90 4.48 -11.97
N PRO A 18 -11.69 3.80 -12.82
CA PRO A 18 -13.07 4.18 -13.06
C PRO A 18 -13.87 4.06 -11.75
N LYS A 19 -14.48 5.18 -11.33
CA LYS A 19 -15.35 5.25 -10.15
C LYS A 19 -16.60 4.41 -10.41
N ASN A 20 -16.63 3.17 -9.93
CA ASN A 20 -17.86 2.38 -10.01
C ASN A 20 -18.89 2.93 -9.01
N LYS A 21 -19.99 3.45 -9.55
CA LYS A 21 -21.09 4.11 -8.82
C LYS A 21 -22.11 3.05 -8.41
N GLY A 22 -21.75 2.24 -7.42
CA GLY A 22 -22.61 1.19 -6.85
C GLY A 22 -23.44 1.70 -5.66
N LYS A 23 -24.77 1.56 -5.78
CA LYS A 23 -25.80 1.84 -4.75
C LYS A 23 -25.65 0.91 -3.53
N GLY A 24 -25.80 1.49 -2.34
CA GLY A 24 -26.45 0.85 -1.20
C GLY A 24 -25.59 -0.05 -0.30
N GLY A 25 -25.26 0.45 0.90
CA GLY A 25 -24.76 -0.38 1.99
C GLY A 25 -23.92 0.45 2.97
N LYS A 26 -24.56 0.95 4.03
CA LYS A 26 -23.91 1.62 5.17
C LYS A 26 -22.73 0.78 5.66
N ASN A 27 -21.51 1.22 5.41
CA ASN A 27 -20.37 0.93 6.27
C ASN A 27 -19.35 2.08 6.18
N GLU A 28 -19.55 3.05 7.08
CA GLU A 28 -18.46 3.70 7.82
C GLU A 28 -17.37 4.32 6.96
N ASN A 29 -17.81 5.20 6.05
CA ASN A 29 -16.97 6.18 5.39
C ASN A 29 -16.76 7.41 6.30
N MET A 30 -16.40 7.20 7.57
CA MET A 30 -15.93 8.29 8.41
C MET A 30 -14.41 8.25 8.43
N LYS A 31 -13.81 9.16 7.66
CA LYS A 31 -12.49 9.74 7.93
C LYS A 31 -11.54 8.76 8.62
N ARG A 32 -11.06 7.71 7.92
CA ARG A 32 -9.81 7.09 8.39
C ARG A 32 -8.77 8.18 8.21
N GLU A 33 -8.40 8.80 9.32
CA GLU A 33 -7.28 9.74 9.36
C GLU A 33 -6.13 9.10 8.59
N LEU A 34 -5.44 9.90 7.79
CA LEU A 34 -4.24 9.45 7.10
C LEU A 34 -3.29 8.97 8.19
N ILE A 35 -3.20 7.65 8.37
CA ILE A 35 -2.13 7.06 9.16
C ILE A 35 -0.87 7.38 8.36
N LEU A 36 -0.16 8.40 8.85
CA LEU A 36 1.16 8.74 8.38
C LEU A 36 2.08 7.59 8.75
N LYS A 37 3.06 7.34 7.90
CA LYS A 37 4.12 6.37 8.22
C LYS A 37 4.76 6.75 9.55
N ASP A 38 4.80 5.81 10.47
CA ASP A 38 5.57 5.92 11.70
C ASP A 38 6.98 5.36 11.50
N ASN A 39 7.88 5.56 12.46
CA ASN A 39 9.22 5.00 12.43
C ASN A 39 9.16 3.47 12.29
N GLY A 40 9.76 2.94 11.22
CA GLY A 40 9.72 1.50 10.88
C GLY A 40 8.63 1.08 9.88
N GLN A 41 7.83 2.02 9.38
CA GLN A 41 6.83 1.78 8.34
C GLN A 41 7.20 2.44 7.01
N PHE A 42 6.95 1.71 5.92
CA PHE A 42 7.28 2.16 4.57
C PHE A 42 6.10 1.96 3.61
N TYR A 43 6.02 2.81 2.61
CA TYR A 43 5.13 2.61 1.48
C TYR A 43 5.74 1.58 0.54
N ALA A 44 4.93 0.69 0.00
CA ALA A 44 5.37 -0.26 -1.00
C ALA A 44 4.34 -0.43 -2.11
N GLN A 45 4.81 -0.71 -3.31
CA GLN A 45 3.96 -1.11 -4.44
C GLN A 45 4.07 -2.62 -4.64
N VAL A 46 2.93 -3.29 -4.78
CA VAL A 46 2.89 -4.73 -5.03
C VAL A 46 3.42 -5.01 -6.43
N THR A 47 4.54 -5.73 -6.53
CA THR A 47 5.16 -6.11 -7.80
C THR A 47 4.60 -7.41 -8.33
N ARG A 48 4.50 -8.45 -7.47
CA ARG A 48 4.03 -9.79 -7.85
C ARG A 48 3.33 -10.49 -6.68
N ILE A 49 2.43 -11.42 -6.98
CA ILE A 49 1.76 -12.27 -5.98
C ILE A 49 2.42 -13.64 -6.01
N LEU A 50 2.93 -14.10 -4.87
CA LEU A 50 3.63 -15.39 -4.75
C LEU A 50 2.68 -16.51 -4.32
N GLY A 51 1.57 -16.18 -3.65
CA GLY A 51 0.60 -17.15 -3.12
C GLY A 51 0.82 -17.46 -1.64
N SER A 52 -0.05 -18.29 -1.04
CA SER A 52 -0.02 -18.62 0.40
C SER A 52 -0.08 -17.41 1.36
N GLY A 53 -0.52 -16.24 0.88
CA GLY A 53 -0.50 -14.99 1.64
C GLY A 53 0.82 -14.22 1.56
N TYR A 54 1.76 -14.65 0.73
CA TYR A 54 2.99 -13.93 0.41
C TYR A 54 2.86 -13.15 -0.90
N ILE A 55 3.43 -11.95 -0.90
CA ILE A 55 3.53 -11.06 -2.05
C ILE A 55 4.92 -10.45 -2.10
N GLU A 56 5.39 -10.11 -3.30
CA GLU A 56 6.60 -9.34 -3.50
C GLU A 56 6.21 -7.88 -3.69
N ALA A 57 6.76 -6.99 -2.87
CA ALA A 57 6.49 -5.56 -2.96
C ALA A 57 7.78 -4.75 -3.03
N PHE A 58 7.77 -3.74 -3.88
CA PHE A 58 8.83 -2.75 -3.98
C PHE A 58 8.60 -1.66 -2.94
N CYS A 59 9.44 -1.63 -1.93
CA CYS A 59 9.36 -0.66 -0.84
C CYS A 59 10.08 0.63 -1.23
N PHE A 60 9.41 1.76 -1.06
CA PHE A 60 9.98 3.09 -1.25
C PHE A 60 10.73 3.49 0.03
N ASP A 61 11.99 3.06 0.08
CA ASP A 61 12.94 3.48 1.09
C ASP A 61 13.67 4.75 0.63
N ASN A 62 14.13 5.58 1.57
CA ASN A 62 14.78 6.84 1.24
C ASN A 62 16.14 6.65 0.54
N THR A 63 16.70 5.44 0.57
CA THR A 63 18.08 5.13 0.17
C THR A 63 18.22 4.39 -1.17
N GLY A 64 17.12 4.18 -1.91
CA GLY A 64 17.19 3.56 -3.25
C GLY A 64 16.14 2.50 -3.57
N GLY A 65 15.19 2.25 -2.67
CA GLY A 65 14.12 1.28 -2.85
C GLY A 65 14.58 -0.19 -2.87
N LYS A 66 13.88 -1.06 -2.14
CA LYS A 66 14.20 -2.49 -2.07
C LYS A 66 12.98 -3.35 -2.33
N LYS A 67 13.15 -4.45 -3.05
CA LYS A 67 12.13 -5.50 -3.17
C LYS A 67 12.17 -6.35 -1.91
N ARG A 68 11.03 -6.43 -1.22
CA ARG A 68 10.91 -7.20 0.03
C ARG A 68 9.76 -8.20 -0.10
N LEU A 69 9.91 -9.32 0.59
CA LEU A 69 8.90 -10.36 0.66
C LEU A 69 7.92 -10.02 1.78
N CYS A 70 6.71 -9.67 1.40
CA CYS A 70 5.70 -9.18 2.31
C CYS A 70 4.69 -10.28 2.66
N HIS A 71 4.35 -10.39 3.94
CA HIS A 71 3.35 -11.33 4.43
C HIS A 71 2.04 -10.62 4.78
N ILE A 72 0.93 -11.10 4.22
CA ILE A 72 -0.39 -10.50 4.43
C ILE A 72 -0.91 -10.90 5.81
N ARG A 73 -1.08 -9.92 6.71
CA ARG A 73 -1.70 -10.16 8.02
C ARG A 73 -3.11 -10.72 7.85
N GLY A 74 -3.48 -11.72 8.64
CA GLY A 74 -4.78 -12.41 8.55
C GLY A 74 -5.99 -11.46 8.60
N LYS A 75 -5.87 -10.32 9.29
CA LYS A 75 -6.88 -9.25 9.33
C LYS A 75 -7.22 -8.69 7.95
N LEU A 76 -6.26 -8.63 7.02
CA LEU A 76 -6.47 -8.12 5.66
C LEU A 76 -7.11 -9.17 4.75
N ARG A 77 -6.76 -10.45 4.89
CA ARG A 77 -7.24 -11.54 3.99
C ARG A 77 -8.77 -11.59 3.87
N ARG A 78 -9.51 -11.22 4.91
CA ARG A 78 -10.98 -11.21 4.92
C ARG A 78 -11.60 -9.86 4.52
N LYS A 79 -10.85 -8.76 4.63
CA LYS A 79 -11.38 -7.40 4.47
C LYS A 79 -11.09 -6.80 3.11
N VAL A 80 -9.90 -7.04 2.57
CA VAL A 80 -9.40 -6.31 1.41
C VAL A 80 -8.63 -7.24 0.48
N TRP A 81 -8.97 -7.17 -0.80
CA TRP A 81 -8.30 -7.91 -1.86
C TRP A 81 -7.12 -7.08 -2.38
N ILE A 82 -5.97 -7.72 -2.54
CA ILE A 82 -4.71 -7.11 -2.99
C ILE A 82 -4.35 -7.71 -4.34
N ASN A 83 -4.13 -6.83 -5.32
CA ASN A 83 -3.73 -7.15 -6.69
C ASN A 83 -2.35 -6.54 -6.98
N GLN A 84 -1.77 -6.94 -8.11
CA GLN A 84 -0.54 -6.33 -8.62
C GLN A 84 -0.75 -4.84 -8.92
N GLY A 85 0.24 -4.01 -8.58
CA GLY A 85 0.22 -2.55 -8.79
C GLY A 85 -0.46 -1.76 -7.67
N ASP A 86 -1.08 -2.41 -6.69
CA ASP A 86 -1.65 -1.74 -5.52
C ASP A 86 -0.56 -1.15 -4.62
N VAL A 87 -0.89 -0.02 -3.96
CA VAL A 87 -0.04 0.60 -2.94
C VAL A 87 -0.46 0.12 -1.55
N ILE A 88 0.52 -0.32 -0.78
CA ILE A 88 0.34 -0.88 0.56
C ILE A 88 1.28 -0.22 1.56
N LEU A 89 0.91 -0.28 2.84
CA LEU A 89 1.77 0.04 3.96
C LEU A 89 2.40 -1.24 4.49
N VAL A 90 3.72 -1.24 4.58
CA VAL A 90 4.50 -2.36 5.11
C VAL A 90 5.25 -1.94 6.37
N GLY A 91 5.33 -2.85 7.33
CA GLY A 91 6.16 -2.70 8.53
C GLY A 91 7.36 -3.61 8.39
N LEU A 92 8.56 -3.05 8.53
CA LEU A 92 9.79 -3.83 8.54
C LEU A 92 9.97 -4.52 9.89
N ARG A 93 10.77 -5.59 9.87
CA ARG A 93 11.20 -6.30 11.07
C ARG A 93 12.64 -5.91 11.36
N ASP A 94 12.93 -5.58 12.62
CA ASP A 94 14.26 -5.12 13.03
C ASP A 94 15.38 -6.15 12.78
N TYR A 95 15.02 -7.44 12.73
CA TYR A 95 15.96 -8.55 12.57
C TYR A 95 16.05 -9.10 11.13
N GLN A 96 15.12 -8.75 10.24
CA GLN A 96 15.06 -9.28 8.87
C GLN A 96 14.55 -8.19 7.90
N ASP A 97 15.47 -7.47 7.25
CA ASP A 97 15.12 -6.41 6.28
C ASP A 97 14.49 -6.96 4.99
N ASP A 98 14.78 -8.22 4.62
CA ASP A 98 14.22 -8.85 3.42
C ASP A 98 12.73 -9.20 3.55
N LYS A 99 12.21 -9.22 4.77
CA LYS A 99 10.83 -9.60 5.07
C LYS A 99 10.08 -8.47 5.75
N ALA A 100 8.84 -8.28 5.32
CA ALA A 100 7.96 -7.28 5.88
C ALA A 100 6.56 -7.84 6.13
N ASP A 101 5.81 -7.19 7.00
CA ASP A 101 4.40 -7.50 7.21
C ASP A 101 3.52 -6.41 6.60
N VAL A 102 2.43 -6.81 5.94
CA VAL A 102 1.47 -5.85 5.36
C VAL A 102 0.51 -5.36 6.45
N LEU A 103 0.51 -4.05 6.70
CA LEU A 103 -0.36 -3.42 7.71
C LEU A 103 -1.71 -3.01 7.14
N MET A 104 -1.72 -2.41 5.95
CA MET A 104 -2.93 -1.85 5.33
C MET A 104 -2.73 -1.69 3.82
N LYS A 105 -3.81 -1.81 3.04
CA LYS A 105 -3.85 -1.36 1.64
C LYS A 105 -4.37 0.08 1.57
N TYR A 106 -3.68 0.94 0.83
CA TYR A 106 -4.18 2.27 0.50
C TYR A 106 -5.10 2.17 -0.72
N LEU A 107 -6.29 2.76 -0.61
CA LEU A 107 -7.17 2.95 -1.76
C LEU A 107 -6.77 4.26 -2.44
N CYS A 108 -6.64 4.23 -3.76
CA CYS A 108 -6.13 5.34 -4.58
C CYS A 108 -6.91 6.66 -4.42
N LYS A 109 -8.10 6.65 -3.80
CA LYS A 109 -8.85 7.87 -3.44
C LYS A 109 -8.02 8.86 -2.62
N PHE A 110 -7.14 8.38 -1.74
CA PHE A 110 -6.45 9.24 -0.79
C PHE A 110 -5.20 9.95 -1.36
N LEU A 111 -4.73 9.57 -2.55
CA LEU A 111 -3.54 10.14 -3.16
C LEU A 111 -3.84 11.35 -4.07
N VAL A 112 -5.11 11.62 -4.38
CA VAL A 112 -5.52 12.69 -5.32
C VAL A 112 -6.11 13.92 -4.61
N ASP A 113 -6.48 13.81 -3.33
CA ASP A 113 -7.27 14.84 -2.64
C ASP A 113 -6.44 15.91 -1.88
N LYS A 114 -5.13 16.03 -2.08
CA LYS A 114 -4.34 17.16 -1.54
C LYS A 114 -3.22 17.62 -2.45
#